data_AF-A0A959Q007-F1
#
_entry.id   AF-A0A959Q007-F1
#
_cell.length_a   1.000
_cell.length_b   1.000
_cell.length_c   1.000
_cell.angle_alpha   90.00
_cell.angle_beta   90.00
_cell.angle_gamma   90.00
#
_symmetry.space_group_name_H-M   'P 1'
#
loop_
_entity.id
_entity.type
_entity.pdbx_description
1 polymer ?
#
loop_
_entity_poly.entity_id
_entity_poly.type
_entity_poly.pdbx_seq_one_letter_code
_entity_poly.pdbx_strand_id
1 'polypeptide(L)'
;MITMLPGFPGILFYSALLLFPLAIFSQSEIMEVDGAITLGDSENSSPKPGTIRYNSAIKDFEGWNGTFWISLTRGFKQGSVSDIDGNSYRTVIIGTQEWMAENLNTSRYQNGDEIPNTISNQGWTGLTSGSYAYYDNLPGNYEDSYGKLYNGYAMNDGRGLCPTGWSVPELSDWTALINYLGGLEIAMGKLKETGFEYWEVPNLNATNESGFTGRPGGYRADNGNFSGEGIWGLFGFLNSSFASLNTQNNDLLLFGDILKYGFSVRCLKD
;
A
#
# COMPACT_ATOMS: atom_id res chain seq x y z
N MET A 1 -40.88 -68.73 -52.42
CA MET A 1 -40.57 -70.14 -52.15
C MET A 1 -40.21 -70.23 -50.67
N ILE A 2 -41.08 -70.86 -49.87
CA ILE A 2 -40.88 -71.39 -48.50
C ILE A 2 -40.55 -70.32 -47.42
N THR A 3 -41.23 -70.11 -46.30
CA THR A 3 -42.45 -70.64 -45.64
C THR A 3 -42.78 -69.64 -44.52
N MET A 4 -44.07 -69.44 -44.23
CA MET A 4 -44.55 -68.62 -43.12
C MET A 4 -44.38 -69.33 -41.77
N LEU A 5 -44.18 -68.55 -40.69
CA LEU A 5 -44.63 -68.90 -39.34
C LEU A 5 -45.61 -67.83 -38.84
N PRO A 6 -46.74 -68.19 -38.21
CA PRO A 6 -47.84 -67.27 -37.90
C PRO A 6 -47.79 -66.77 -36.45
N GLY A 7 -48.34 -65.58 -36.16
CA GLY A 7 -48.69 -65.25 -34.77
C GLY A 7 -48.86 -63.77 -34.40
N PHE A 8 -49.97 -63.19 -34.83
CA PHE A 8 -50.73 -62.09 -34.21
C PHE A 8 -50.21 -60.63 -34.17
N PRO A 9 -51.16 -59.66 -34.24
CA PRO A 9 -50.91 -58.26 -34.55
C PRO A 9 -50.93 -57.37 -33.31
N GLY A 10 -50.26 -56.22 -33.36
CA GLY A 10 -50.54 -55.19 -32.37
C GLY A 10 -49.56 -54.03 -32.32
N ILE A 11 -50.02 -52.90 -32.87
CA ILE A 11 -49.81 -51.54 -32.35
C ILE A 11 -48.41 -50.94 -32.59
N LEU A 12 -48.35 -50.06 -33.59
CA LEU A 12 -47.35 -49.02 -33.77
C LEU A 12 -47.37 -48.06 -32.57
N PHE A 13 -46.34 -48.10 -31.72
CA PHE A 13 -46.01 -47.01 -30.80
C PHE A 13 -44.80 -46.25 -31.35
N TYR A 14 -45.04 -45.08 -31.95
CA TYR A 14 -44.00 -44.08 -32.16
C TYR A 14 -43.58 -43.54 -30.79
N SER A 15 -42.41 -43.92 -30.31
CA SER A 15 -41.77 -43.33 -29.13
C SER A 15 -40.54 -42.58 -29.61
N ALA A 16 -40.68 -41.30 -29.92
CA ALA A 16 -39.54 -40.43 -30.15
C ALA A 16 -38.87 -40.14 -28.81
N LEU A 17 -37.73 -40.77 -28.56
CA LEU A 17 -36.90 -40.51 -27.38
C LEU A 17 -36.13 -39.20 -27.61
N LEU A 18 -36.70 -38.07 -27.18
CA LEU A 18 -35.99 -36.80 -27.05
C LEU A 18 -35.21 -36.80 -25.74
N LEU A 19 -33.93 -37.21 -25.80
CA LEU A 19 -32.98 -36.97 -24.72
C LEU A 19 -32.47 -35.53 -24.83
N PHE A 20 -32.98 -34.65 -23.96
CA PHE A 20 -32.40 -33.34 -23.72
C PHE A 20 -31.05 -33.49 -23.00
N PRO A 21 -29.97 -32.79 -23.39
CA PRO A 21 -28.81 -32.67 -22.54
C PRO A 21 -29.16 -31.81 -21.32
N LEU A 22 -28.84 -32.30 -20.11
CA LEU A 22 -28.82 -31.49 -18.90
C LEU A 22 -27.79 -30.37 -19.11
N ALA A 23 -28.27 -29.15 -19.38
CA ALA A 23 -27.47 -27.96 -19.21
C ALA A 23 -27.43 -27.65 -17.70
N ILE A 24 -26.28 -27.88 -17.05
CA ILE A 24 -25.99 -27.29 -15.75
C ILE A 24 -25.76 -25.81 -16.01
N PHE A 25 -26.80 -24.99 -15.81
CA PHE A 25 -26.61 -23.55 -15.73
C PHE A 25 -25.99 -23.23 -14.37
N SER A 26 -24.74 -22.76 -14.40
CA SER A 26 -24.22 -21.93 -13.31
C SER A 26 -25.10 -20.69 -13.24
N GLN A 27 -25.91 -20.56 -12.20
CA GLN A 27 -26.62 -19.33 -11.94
C GLN A 27 -25.59 -18.35 -11.39
N SER A 28 -25.23 -17.36 -12.18
CA SER A 28 -24.65 -16.13 -11.64
C SER A 28 -25.75 -15.51 -10.77
N GLU A 29 -25.61 -15.63 -9.44
CA GLU A 29 -26.47 -14.96 -8.49
C GLU A 29 -26.14 -13.47 -8.50
N ILE A 30 -26.61 -12.77 -9.52
CA ILE A 30 -26.56 -11.32 -9.58
C ILE A 30 -27.83 -10.84 -8.87
N MET A 31 -27.65 -10.14 -7.74
CA MET A 31 -28.72 -9.36 -7.15
C MET A 31 -28.79 -8.01 -7.87
N GLU A 32 -29.69 -7.90 -8.84
CA GLU A 32 -30.03 -6.60 -9.43
C GLU A 32 -31.06 -5.90 -8.54
N VAL A 33 -30.74 -4.69 -8.10
CA VAL A 33 -31.65 -3.85 -7.30
C VAL A 33 -31.96 -2.59 -8.10
N ASP A 34 -33.20 -2.46 -8.53
CA ASP A 34 -33.70 -1.23 -9.16
C ASP A 34 -34.35 -0.34 -8.09
N GLY A 35 -33.52 0.38 -7.33
CA GLY A 35 -33.96 1.22 -6.22
C GLY A 35 -32.89 1.50 -5.16
N ALA A 36 -33.29 2.14 -4.06
CA ALA A 36 -32.40 2.43 -2.94
C ALA A 36 -32.31 1.25 -1.97
N ILE A 37 -31.09 0.79 -1.66
CA ILE A 37 -30.83 -0.12 -0.54
C ILE A 37 -30.70 0.72 0.73
N THR A 38 -31.58 0.51 1.70
CA THR A 38 -31.46 1.12 3.04
C THR A 38 -30.85 0.11 3.99
N LEU A 39 -29.56 0.26 4.30
CA LEU A 39 -28.90 -0.55 5.34
C LEU A 39 -29.07 0.18 6.69
N GLY A 40 -29.70 -0.49 7.66
CA GLY A 40 -29.76 0.01 9.05
C GLY A 40 -28.42 -0.14 9.77
N ASP A 41 -28.25 0.54 10.90
CA ASP A 41 -27.11 0.27 11.78
C ASP A 41 -27.24 -1.15 12.35
N SER A 42 -26.18 -1.94 12.20
CA SER A 42 -26.11 -3.29 12.74
C SER A 42 -25.41 -3.23 14.09
N GLU A 43 -26.20 -3.20 15.16
CA GLU A 43 -25.77 -3.40 16.55
C GLU A 43 -25.32 -4.85 16.85
N ASN A 44 -25.13 -5.68 15.81
CA ASN A 44 -24.69 -7.07 15.98
C ASN A 44 -23.30 -7.11 16.63
N SER A 45 -23.23 -7.59 17.87
CA SER A 45 -22.00 -7.79 18.64
C SER A 45 -21.12 -8.93 18.11
N SER A 46 -21.57 -9.67 17.10
CA SER A 46 -20.85 -10.80 16.50
C SER A 46 -21.08 -10.88 14.99
N PRO A 47 -20.59 -9.89 14.21
CA PRO A 47 -20.70 -9.90 12.76
C PRO A 47 -19.92 -11.08 12.15
N LYS A 48 -20.47 -11.65 11.07
CA LYS A 48 -19.79 -12.70 10.30
C LYS A 48 -18.93 -12.06 9.20
N PRO A 49 -17.80 -12.67 8.80
CA PRO A 49 -17.04 -12.19 7.63
C PRO A 49 -17.97 -11.95 6.44
N GLY A 50 -17.83 -10.80 5.78
CA GLY A 50 -18.70 -10.36 4.68
C GLY A 50 -19.93 -9.55 5.10
N THR A 51 -20.15 -9.30 6.40
CA THR A 51 -21.21 -8.39 6.84
C THR A 51 -20.90 -6.97 6.38
N ILE A 52 -21.86 -6.25 5.79
CA ILE A 52 -21.71 -4.84 5.38
C ILE A 52 -22.60 -3.95 6.27
N ARG A 53 -22.10 -2.80 6.71
CA ARG A 53 -22.86 -1.77 7.43
C ARG A 53 -22.60 -0.38 6.87
N TYR A 54 -23.50 0.55 7.13
CA TYR A 54 -23.19 1.98 7.01
C TYR A 54 -22.73 2.51 8.36
N ASN A 55 -21.50 3.03 8.43
CA ASN A 55 -20.95 3.67 9.61
C ASN A 55 -21.18 5.18 9.51
N SER A 56 -22.14 5.68 10.29
CA SER A 56 -22.56 7.08 10.28
C SER A 56 -21.48 8.04 10.80
N ALA A 57 -20.56 7.57 11.65
CA ALA A 57 -19.47 8.38 12.17
C ALA A 57 -18.45 8.73 11.07
N ILE A 58 -18.18 7.79 10.16
CA ILE A 58 -17.25 8.00 9.03
C ILE A 58 -17.97 8.26 7.69
N LYS A 59 -19.31 8.26 7.70
CA LYS A 59 -20.20 8.45 6.54
C LYS A 59 -19.88 7.51 5.38
N ASP A 60 -19.69 6.23 5.67
CA ASP A 60 -19.17 5.24 4.71
C ASP A 60 -19.78 3.85 4.91
N PHE A 61 -19.73 3.00 3.89
CA PHE A 61 -19.99 1.57 4.03
C PHE A 61 -18.72 0.86 4.51
N GLU A 62 -18.86 -0.03 5.48
CA GLU A 62 -17.79 -0.89 5.99
C GLU A 62 -18.19 -2.36 5.86
N GLY A 63 -17.23 -3.23 5.56
CA GLY A 63 -17.35 -4.68 5.57
C GLY A 63 -16.63 -5.26 6.79
N TRP A 64 -17.17 -6.30 7.41
CA TRP A 64 -16.48 -7.05 8.46
C TRP A 64 -15.59 -8.13 7.83
N ASN A 65 -14.29 -8.10 8.10
CA ASN A 65 -13.34 -9.09 7.55
C ASN A 65 -13.18 -10.35 8.41
N GLY A 66 -13.85 -10.42 9.57
CA GLY A 66 -13.66 -11.47 10.56
C GLY A 66 -13.01 -10.99 11.86
N THR A 67 -12.37 -9.82 11.85
CA THR A 67 -11.64 -9.26 13.00
C THR A 67 -12.01 -7.81 13.29
N PHE A 68 -12.19 -6.99 12.25
CA PHE A 68 -12.60 -5.59 12.38
C PHE A 68 -13.41 -5.14 11.16
N TRP A 69 -14.05 -3.97 11.28
CA TRP A 69 -14.75 -3.30 10.19
C TRP A 69 -13.74 -2.57 9.30
N ILE A 70 -13.81 -2.78 7.98
CA ILE A 70 -12.98 -2.14 6.95
C ILE A 70 -13.87 -1.34 6.02
N SER A 71 -13.49 -0.12 5.65
CA SER A 71 -14.24 0.66 4.66
C SER A 71 -14.28 -0.04 3.29
N LEU A 72 -15.46 0.01 2.64
CA LEU A 72 -15.72 -0.52 1.30
C LEU A 72 -15.75 0.56 0.22
N THR A 73 -15.93 1.83 0.59
CA THR A 73 -15.91 2.94 -0.40
C THR A 73 -14.72 3.88 -0.25
N ARG A 74 -14.00 3.85 0.88
CA ARG A 74 -12.64 4.38 1.01
C ARG A 74 -11.59 3.35 0.60
N GLY A 75 -11.93 2.42 -0.29
CA GLY A 75 -10.95 1.88 -1.20
C GLY A 75 -10.34 3.06 -1.97
N PHE A 76 -9.11 3.43 -1.61
CA PHE A 76 -8.27 4.40 -2.32
C PHE A 76 -8.92 5.76 -2.59
N LYS A 77 -9.36 6.50 -1.55
CA LYS A 77 -9.54 7.96 -1.75
C LYS A 77 -8.14 8.56 -1.96
N GLN A 78 -7.73 8.62 -3.24
CA GLN A 78 -6.48 9.26 -3.64
C GLN A 78 -6.66 10.76 -3.43
N GLY A 79 -5.95 11.31 -2.46
CA GLY A 79 -5.76 12.73 -2.34
C GLY A 79 -4.49 13.16 -3.06
N SER A 80 -4.18 14.44 -2.93
CA SER A 80 -2.85 14.94 -3.26
C SER A 80 -2.44 16.01 -2.27
N VAL A 81 -1.14 16.14 -2.08
CA VAL A 81 -0.51 17.21 -1.30
C VAL A 81 0.64 17.77 -2.11
N SER A 82 0.87 19.08 -2.02
CA SER A 82 2.04 19.72 -2.62
C SER A 82 2.96 20.30 -1.56
N ASP A 83 4.26 20.15 -1.76
CA ASP A 83 5.27 20.80 -0.92
C ASP A 83 5.56 22.25 -1.37
N ILE A 84 6.51 22.89 -0.68
CA ILE A 84 6.93 24.27 -0.96
C ILE A 84 7.69 24.42 -2.30
N ASP A 85 8.19 23.32 -2.87
CA ASP A 85 8.81 23.26 -4.19
C ASP A 85 7.79 23.07 -5.33
N GLY A 86 6.52 22.84 -4.98
CA GLY A 86 5.47 22.56 -5.95
C GLY A 86 5.46 21.11 -6.44
N ASN A 87 6.22 20.21 -5.79
CA ASN A 87 6.10 18.79 -6.04
C ASN A 87 4.73 18.33 -5.55
N SER A 88 3.97 17.62 -6.39
CA SER A 88 2.67 17.07 -6.03
C SER A 88 2.79 15.58 -5.79
N TYR A 89 2.28 15.12 -4.65
CA TYR A 89 2.31 13.73 -4.23
C TYR A 89 0.90 13.19 -4.10
N ARG A 90 0.67 11.98 -4.58
CA ARG A 90 -0.53 11.20 -4.27
C ARG A 90 -0.55 10.83 -2.80
N THR A 91 -1.75 10.78 -2.23
CA THR A 91 -1.97 10.34 -0.85
C THR A 91 -2.96 9.19 -0.83
N VAL A 92 -2.94 8.39 0.24
CA VAL A 92 -3.83 7.25 0.43
C VAL A 92 -4.29 7.17 1.89
N ILE A 93 -5.57 6.92 2.08
CA ILE A 93 -6.12 6.65 3.41
C ILE A 93 -5.97 5.17 3.73
N ILE A 94 -5.26 4.85 4.81
CA ILE A 94 -5.06 3.49 5.32
C ILE A 94 -5.58 3.47 6.76
N GLY A 95 -6.75 2.85 6.97
CA GLY A 95 -7.46 2.93 8.24
C GLY A 95 -7.92 4.36 8.53
N THR A 96 -7.44 4.92 9.63
CA THR A 96 -7.73 6.31 10.03
C THR A 96 -6.63 7.30 9.62
N GLN A 97 -5.51 6.82 9.07
CA GLN A 97 -4.35 7.63 8.71
C GLN A 97 -4.34 7.95 7.22
N GLU A 98 -3.97 9.18 6.85
CA GLU A 98 -3.72 9.58 5.46
C GLU A 98 -2.22 9.71 5.22
N TRP A 99 -1.66 8.77 4.44
CA TRP A 99 -0.24 8.64 4.15
C TRP A 99 0.09 9.16 2.75
N MET A 100 1.30 9.69 2.55
CA MET A 100 1.83 9.88 1.19
C MET A 100 2.02 8.52 0.50
N ALA A 101 1.55 8.42 -0.75
CA ALA A 101 1.73 7.26 -1.62
C ALA A 101 2.99 7.38 -2.52
N GLU A 102 3.73 8.47 -2.39
CA GLU A 102 5.02 8.74 -3.05
C GLU A 102 6.07 9.23 -2.04
N ASN A 103 7.35 9.02 -2.34
CA ASN A 103 8.44 9.48 -1.47
C ASN A 103 8.60 11.00 -1.56
N LEU A 104 8.89 11.65 -0.42
CA LEU A 104 9.11 13.09 -0.37
C LEU A 104 10.29 13.52 -1.26
N ASN A 105 10.15 14.66 -1.94
CA ASN A 105 11.13 15.19 -2.89
C ASN A 105 11.41 16.70 -2.72
N THR A 106 11.12 17.27 -1.56
CA THR A 106 11.43 18.68 -1.27
C THR A 106 12.94 18.95 -1.11
N SER A 107 13.37 20.16 -1.45
CA SER A 107 14.68 20.75 -1.19
C SER A 107 14.62 21.88 -0.17
N ARG A 108 13.45 22.14 0.43
CA ARG A 108 13.24 23.22 1.38
C ARG A 108 12.39 22.77 2.56
N TYR A 109 12.65 23.32 3.74
CA TYR A 109 11.75 23.17 4.89
C TYR A 109 10.47 24.00 4.69
N GLN A 110 9.45 23.78 5.53
CA GLN A 110 8.18 24.50 5.46
C GLN A 110 8.34 26.03 5.60
N ASN A 111 9.38 26.50 6.27
CA ASN A 111 9.68 27.92 6.41
C ASN A 111 10.39 28.54 5.18
N GLY A 112 10.72 27.75 4.17
CA GLY A 112 11.40 28.19 2.95
C GLY A 112 12.93 28.06 2.97
N ASP A 113 13.54 27.69 4.10
CA ASP A 113 14.98 27.48 4.18
C ASP A 113 15.40 26.28 3.33
N GLU A 114 16.53 26.43 2.61
CA GLU A 114 17.09 25.34 1.82
C GLU A 114 17.63 24.20 2.69
N ILE A 115 17.41 22.97 2.21
CA ILE A 115 18.04 21.76 2.71
C ILE A 115 19.25 21.49 1.82
N PRO A 116 20.49 21.49 2.35
CA PRO A 116 21.67 21.21 1.55
C PRO A 116 21.64 19.85 0.84
N ASN A 117 21.97 19.83 -0.45
CA ASN A 117 22.28 18.60 -1.19
C ASN A 117 23.77 18.27 -1.05
N THR A 118 24.11 17.30 -0.20
CA THR A 118 25.52 16.96 0.07
C THR A 118 25.92 15.75 -0.75
N ILE A 119 26.72 15.91 -1.81
CA ILE A 119 27.04 14.78 -2.71
C ILE A 119 28.30 13.98 -2.32
N SER A 120 29.27 14.58 -1.64
CA SER A 120 30.52 13.88 -1.30
C SER A 120 30.39 13.02 -0.04
N ASN A 121 31.00 11.83 -0.04
CA ASN A 121 30.94 10.92 1.12
C ASN A 121 31.61 11.52 2.36
N GLN A 122 32.72 12.23 2.16
CA GLN A 122 33.39 12.96 3.23
C GLN A 122 32.51 14.09 3.79
N GLY A 123 31.82 14.84 2.93
CA GLY A 123 30.87 15.87 3.35
C GLY A 123 29.73 15.28 4.16
N TRP A 124 29.15 14.18 3.66
CA TRP A 124 28.05 13.48 4.32
C TRP A 124 28.42 12.98 5.72
N THR A 125 29.58 12.33 5.84
CA THR A 125 30.11 11.84 7.12
C THR A 125 30.30 12.98 8.13
N GLY A 126 30.60 14.19 7.66
CA GLY A 126 30.82 15.39 8.47
C GLY A 126 29.55 16.16 8.87
N LEU A 127 28.36 15.73 8.41
CA LEU A 127 27.12 16.48 8.66
C LEU A 127 26.75 16.52 10.15
N THR A 128 26.33 17.71 10.57
CA THR A 128 25.75 18.01 11.90
C THR A 128 24.40 18.74 11.77
N SER A 129 23.87 18.79 10.54
CA SER A 129 22.63 19.47 10.16
C SER A 129 21.89 18.68 9.09
N GLY A 130 20.64 19.07 8.84
CA GLY A 130 19.82 18.45 7.81
C GLY A 130 20.46 18.52 6.43
N SER A 131 20.34 17.43 5.67
CA SER A 131 20.79 17.32 4.30
C SER A 131 19.97 16.25 3.58
N TYR A 132 19.89 16.36 2.26
CA TYR A 132 19.39 15.31 1.40
C TYR A 132 20.44 14.88 0.36
N ALA A 133 20.18 13.75 -0.28
CA ALA A 133 20.85 13.33 -1.51
C ALA A 133 19.87 12.52 -2.39
N TYR A 134 20.20 12.41 -3.68
CA TYR A 134 19.61 11.37 -4.54
C TYR A 134 20.42 10.09 -4.40
N TYR A 135 19.81 8.93 -4.66
CA TYR A 135 20.56 7.67 -4.69
C TYR A 135 21.71 7.77 -5.71
N ASP A 136 22.90 7.28 -5.33
CA ASP A 136 24.16 7.43 -6.08
C ASP A 136 24.55 8.86 -6.48
N ASN A 137 23.94 9.88 -5.88
CA ASN A 137 24.02 11.28 -6.30
C ASN A 137 23.59 11.52 -7.77
N LEU A 138 22.70 10.69 -8.28
CA LEU A 138 22.21 10.76 -9.66
C LEU A 138 20.74 11.25 -9.67
N PRO A 139 20.48 12.54 -9.94
CA PRO A 139 19.11 13.01 -10.14
C PRO A 139 18.53 12.48 -11.47
N GLY A 140 17.24 12.71 -11.73
CA GLY A 140 16.53 12.18 -12.90
C GLY A 140 15.77 10.91 -12.55
N ASN A 141 16.08 9.77 -13.18
CA ASN A 141 15.31 8.53 -12.99
C ASN A 141 15.20 8.11 -11.51
N TYR A 142 16.25 8.28 -10.70
CA TYR A 142 16.17 7.97 -9.27
C TYR A 142 15.27 8.93 -8.50
N GLU A 143 15.25 10.21 -8.87
CA GLU A 143 14.34 11.21 -8.29
C GLU A 143 12.89 10.87 -8.61
N ASP A 144 12.58 10.58 -9.88
CA ASP A 144 11.24 10.22 -10.33
C ASP A 144 10.76 8.89 -9.71
N SER A 145 11.69 7.95 -9.50
CA SER A 145 11.36 6.61 -9.01
C SER A 145 11.31 6.53 -7.48
N TYR A 146 12.23 7.20 -6.79
CA TYR A 146 12.49 6.99 -5.37
C TYR A 146 12.49 8.28 -4.53
N GLY A 147 12.41 9.47 -5.14
CA GLY A 147 12.52 10.74 -4.44
C GLY A 147 13.91 10.97 -3.82
N LYS A 148 13.97 11.74 -2.75
CA LYS A 148 15.21 12.09 -2.04
C LYS A 148 15.42 11.24 -0.79
N LEU A 149 16.68 11.06 -0.45
CA LEU A 149 17.14 10.46 0.80
C LEU A 149 17.51 11.56 1.80
N TYR A 150 16.74 11.69 2.88
CA TYR A 150 16.95 12.71 3.92
C TYR A 150 17.64 12.10 5.13
N ASN A 151 18.60 12.83 5.70
CA ASN A 151 19.24 12.40 6.93
C ASN A 151 18.36 12.62 8.16
N GLY A 152 18.73 12.00 9.29
CA GLY A 152 18.00 12.15 10.55
C GLY A 152 17.94 13.58 11.06
N TYR A 153 18.94 14.41 10.78
CA TYR A 153 18.89 15.83 11.14
C TYR A 153 17.78 16.58 10.38
N ALA A 154 17.56 16.29 9.09
CA ALA A 154 16.50 16.92 8.31
C ALA A 154 15.11 16.44 8.77
N MET A 155 14.98 15.15 9.09
CA MET A 155 13.72 14.58 9.58
C MET A 155 13.27 15.17 10.93
N ASN A 156 14.22 15.47 11.82
CA ASN A 156 13.94 16.01 13.16
C ASN A 156 14.02 17.54 13.23
N ASP A 157 14.19 18.23 12.09
CA ASP A 157 14.34 19.68 12.08
C ASP A 157 13.02 20.39 12.42
N GLY A 158 13.05 21.30 13.41
CA GLY A 158 11.87 22.03 13.87
C GLY A 158 11.25 22.98 12.83
N ARG A 159 11.93 23.21 11.69
CA ARG A 159 11.39 23.96 10.55
C ARG A 159 10.40 23.15 9.70
N GLY A 160 10.29 21.84 9.95
CA GLY A 160 9.33 20.95 9.30
C GLY A 160 9.79 20.50 7.91
N LEU A 161 9.98 19.19 7.74
CA LEU A 161 10.41 18.59 6.47
C LEU A 161 9.25 18.34 5.49
N CYS A 162 8.08 17.99 6.01
CA CYS A 162 6.91 17.62 5.21
C CYS A 162 6.09 18.83 4.76
N PRO A 163 5.16 18.71 3.79
CA PRO A 163 4.23 19.80 3.44
C PRO A 163 3.46 20.37 4.63
N THR A 164 2.93 21.59 4.54
CA THR A 164 2.09 22.16 5.61
C THR A 164 0.84 21.31 5.87
N GLY A 165 0.55 21.01 7.14
CA GLY A 165 -0.53 20.09 7.55
C GLY A 165 -0.16 18.61 7.45
N TRP A 166 1.14 18.33 7.24
CA TRP A 166 1.73 17.01 7.20
C TRP A 166 3.01 17.00 8.01
N SER A 167 3.31 15.85 8.61
CA SER A 167 4.46 15.66 9.48
C SER A 167 5.24 14.40 9.11
N VAL A 168 6.50 14.36 9.51
CA VAL A 168 7.27 13.12 9.52
C VAL A 168 6.63 12.22 10.60
N PRO A 169 6.28 10.97 10.29
CA PRO A 169 5.59 10.09 11.23
C PRO A 169 6.47 9.75 12.43
N GLU A 170 5.87 9.20 13.47
CA GLU A 170 6.57 8.58 14.59
C GLU A 170 6.32 7.07 14.69
N LEU A 171 6.91 6.43 15.70
CA LEU A 171 6.77 4.99 15.91
C LEU A 171 5.30 4.57 16.12
N SER A 172 4.53 5.40 16.83
CA SER A 172 3.13 5.11 17.13
C SER A 172 2.29 5.04 15.83
N ASP A 173 2.60 5.90 14.86
CA ASP A 173 1.94 5.94 13.56
C ASP A 173 2.18 4.69 12.74
N TRP A 174 3.44 4.27 12.63
CA TRP A 174 3.81 3.02 11.96
C TRP A 174 3.19 1.81 12.64
N THR A 175 3.15 1.82 13.97
CA THR A 175 2.50 0.74 14.75
C THR A 175 1.00 0.66 14.44
N ALA A 176 0.31 1.79 14.37
CA ALA A 176 -1.11 1.85 14.02
C ALA A 176 -1.37 1.35 12.59
N LEU A 177 -0.56 1.79 11.63
CA LEU A 177 -0.61 1.34 10.23
C LEU A 177 -0.49 -0.18 10.12
N ILE A 178 0.54 -0.74 10.77
CA ILE A 178 0.81 -2.18 10.73
C ILE A 178 -0.31 -2.99 11.38
N ASN A 179 -0.81 -2.54 12.53
CA ASN A 179 -1.91 -3.21 13.22
C ASN A 179 -3.18 -3.20 12.36
N TYR A 180 -3.51 -2.06 11.72
CA TYR A 180 -4.66 -1.96 10.82
C TYR A 180 -4.54 -2.93 9.63
N LEU A 181 -3.33 -3.14 9.11
CA LEU A 181 -3.12 -4.02 7.95
C LEU A 181 -3.16 -5.52 8.29
N GLY A 182 -3.28 -5.89 9.56
CA GLY A 182 -3.36 -7.27 10.03
C GLY A 182 -2.11 -7.78 10.75
N GLY A 183 -1.25 -6.88 11.22
CA GLY A 183 0.01 -7.23 11.87
C GLY A 183 1.18 -7.32 10.89
N LEU A 184 2.40 -7.39 11.44
CA LEU A 184 3.65 -7.21 10.69
C LEU A 184 3.79 -8.12 9.46
N GLU A 185 3.54 -9.42 9.64
CA GLU A 185 3.70 -10.42 8.58
C GLU A 185 2.81 -10.13 7.36
N ILE A 186 1.60 -9.61 7.58
CA ILE A 186 0.64 -9.31 6.52
C ILE A 186 0.87 -7.90 5.96
N ALA A 187 1.13 -6.93 6.83
CA ALA A 187 1.26 -5.52 6.48
C ALA A 187 2.35 -5.28 5.42
N MET A 188 3.50 -5.95 5.55
CA MET A 188 4.64 -5.70 4.66
C MET A 188 4.35 -6.03 3.20
N GLY A 189 3.64 -7.13 2.93
CA GLY A 189 3.19 -7.47 1.58
C GLY A 189 2.24 -6.40 1.01
N LYS A 190 1.32 -5.91 1.84
CA LYS A 190 0.34 -4.88 1.45
C LYS A 190 0.96 -3.50 1.24
N LEU A 191 2.09 -3.20 1.86
CA LEU A 191 2.79 -1.91 1.76
C LEU A 191 3.72 -1.83 0.53
N LYS A 192 4.27 -2.96 0.07
CA LYS A 192 5.20 -2.98 -1.07
C LYS A 192 4.48 -2.75 -2.40
N GLU A 193 5.13 -2.01 -3.30
CA GLU A 193 4.76 -2.02 -4.71
C GLU A 193 4.92 -3.43 -5.29
N THR A 194 4.00 -3.81 -6.18
CA THR A 194 3.98 -5.11 -6.86
C THR A 194 4.94 -5.16 -8.05
N GLY A 195 5.33 -6.36 -8.45
CA GLY A 195 6.14 -6.57 -9.64
C GLY A 195 7.63 -6.36 -9.38
N PHE A 196 8.39 -6.26 -10.48
CA PHE A 196 9.85 -6.27 -10.49
C PHE A 196 10.45 -5.11 -11.30
N GLU A 197 9.65 -4.07 -11.58
CA GLU A 197 10.16 -2.87 -12.26
C GLU A 197 11.21 -2.16 -11.40
N TYR A 198 10.93 -2.03 -10.10
CA TYR A 198 11.85 -1.45 -9.12
C TYR A 198 12.41 -2.50 -8.15
N TRP A 199 11.64 -3.53 -7.82
CA TRP A 199 12.09 -4.59 -6.90
C TRP A 199 12.90 -5.66 -7.62
N GLU A 200 14.05 -6.02 -7.07
CA GLU A 200 14.77 -7.22 -7.48
C GLU A 200 13.98 -8.49 -7.16
N VAL A 201 14.28 -9.56 -7.88
CA VAL A 201 13.67 -10.87 -7.64
C VAL A 201 14.36 -11.54 -6.45
N PRO A 202 13.61 -12.05 -5.44
CA PRO A 202 12.16 -12.08 -5.34
C PRO A 202 11.56 -10.81 -4.73
N ASN A 203 10.30 -10.50 -5.07
CA ASN A 203 9.49 -9.51 -4.35
C ASN A 203 8.37 -10.24 -3.59
N LEU A 204 8.77 -11.02 -2.59
CA LEU A 204 7.89 -12.02 -1.97
C LEU A 204 6.68 -11.35 -1.31
N ASN A 205 5.48 -11.91 -1.55
CA ASN A 205 4.20 -11.50 -0.98
C ASN A 205 3.78 -10.05 -1.22
N ALA A 206 4.39 -9.32 -2.16
CA ALA A 206 3.97 -7.96 -2.48
C ALA A 206 2.59 -7.97 -3.16
N THR A 207 1.63 -7.24 -2.57
CA THR A 207 0.27 -7.11 -3.11
C THR A 207 -0.14 -5.66 -3.34
N ASN A 208 0.54 -4.70 -2.70
CA ASN A 208 0.20 -3.27 -2.70
C ASN A 208 -1.27 -2.96 -2.35
N GLU A 209 -1.98 -3.87 -1.66
CA GLU A 209 -3.41 -3.69 -1.34
C GLU A 209 -3.68 -2.45 -0.47
N SER A 210 -2.67 -1.93 0.23
CA SER A 210 -2.80 -0.69 1.01
C SER A 210 -2.73 0.58 0.16
N GLY A 211 -2.16 0.51 -1.05
CA GLY A 211 -1.87 1.67 -1.89
C GLY A 211 -0.71 2.54 -1.39
N PHE A 212 0.04 2.10 -0.37
CA PHE A 212 1.23 2.78 0.12
C PHE A 212 2.33 2.85 -0.95
N THR A 213 2.44 1.82 -1.81
CA THR A 213 3.41 1.78 -2.92
C THR A 213 4.84 2.03 -2.45
N GLY A 214 5.30 1.22 -1.48
CA GLY A 214 6.65 1.25 -0.96
C GLY A 214 7.65 0.72 -1.99
N ARG A 215 8.63 1.56 -2.35
CA ARG A 215 9.68 1.28 -3.34
C ARG A 215 11.05 1.02 -2.70
N PRO A 216 11.91 0.20 -3.33
CA PRO A 216 13.22 -0.15 -2.80
C PRO A 216 14.29 0.86 -3.21
N GLY A 217 14.16 2.11 -2.76
CA GLY A 217 15.09 3.19 -3.09
C GLY A 217 16.46 3.10 -2.41
N GLY A 218 16.69 2.06 -1.59
CA GLY A 218 17.91 1.91 -0.81
C GLY A 218 18.08 3.00 0.24
N TYR A 219 19.33 3.25 0.60
CA TYR A 219 19.71 4.28 1.58
C TYR A 219 21.11 4.81 1.34
N ARG A 220 21.42 5.89 2.06
CA ARG A 220 22.78 6.40 2.21
C ARG A 220 23.27 6.15 3.64
N ALA A 221 24.41 5.49 3.79
CA ALA A 221 24.99 5.16 5.08
C ALA A 221 25.65 6.40 5.75
N ASP A 222 25.97 6.27 7.03
CA ASP A 222 26.68 7.29 7.82
C ASP A 222 28.09 7.61 7.30
N ASN A 223 28.74 6.67 6.62
CA ASN A 223 30.00 6.85 5.90
C ASN A 223 29.84 7.48 4.51
N GLY A 224 28.61 7.81 4.11
CA GLY A 224 28.26 8.44 2.85
C GLY A 224 28.06 7.50 1.66
N ASN A 225 28.33 6.20 1.79
CA ASN A 225 28.10 5.23 0.72
C ASN A 225 26.61 4.92 0.53
N PHE A 226 26.22 4.50 -0.67
CA PHE A 226 24.87 4.06 -1.00
C PHE A 226 24.78 2.54 -1.04
N SER A 227 23.61 1.99 -0.70
CA SER A 227 23.35 0.56 -0.80
C SER A 227 21.85 0.27 -0.79
N GLY A 228 21.48 -0.92 -1.25
CA GLY A 228 20.13 -1.46 -1.07
C GLY A 228 19.09 -1.05 -2.09
N GLU A 229 19.46 -0.31 -3.13
CA GLU A 229 18.54 -0.09 -4.25
C GLU A 229 18.10 -1.43 -4.85
N GLY A 230 16.83 -1.53 -5.22
CA GLY A 230 16.20 -2.77 -5.67
C GLY A 230 15.89 -3.79 -4.57
N ILE A 231 16.53 -3.69 -3.41
CA ILE A 231 16.47 -4.70 -2.33
C ILE A 231 15.72 -4.19 -1.09
N TRP A 232 15.90 -2.92 -0.73
CA TRP A 232 15.41 -2.34 0.52
C TRP A 232 14.63 -1.05 0.29
N GLY A 233 13.37 -1.04 0.72
CA GLY A 233 12.56 0.17 0.89
C GLY A 233 12.66 0.64 2.33
N LEU A 234 13.53 1.63 2.58
CA LEU A 234 13.78 2.16 3.91
C LEU A 234 13.14 3.55 4.05
N PHE A 235 12.21 3.67 4.99
CA PHE A 235 11.41 4.87 5.22
C PHE A 235 11.73 5.48 6.58
N GLY A 236 12.46 6.59 6.57
CA GLY A 236 12.86 7.31 7.77
C GLY A 236 11.66 8.00 8.43
N PHE A 237 11.69 8.05 9.76
CA PHE A 237 10.70 8.69 10.60
C PHE A 237 11.36 9.35 11.83
N LEU A 238 10.57 10.07 12.65
CA LEU A 238 11.08 10.85 13.79
C LEU A 238 11.95 10.03 14.77
N ASN A 239 12.81 10.74 15.50
CA ASN A 239 13.82 10.19 16.41
C ASN A 239 14.93 9.39 15.71
N SER A 240 15.15 9.66 14.42
CA SER A 240 16.18 8.98 13.61
C SER A 240 15.96 7.47 13.62
N SER A 241 14.76 7.06 13.23
CA SER A 241 14.39 5.66 13.07
C SER A 241 13.85 5.42 11.66
N PHE A 242 13.65 4.16 11.29
CA PHE A 242 13.14 3.81 9.98
C PHE A 242 12.27 2.56 10.02
N ALA A 243 11.35 2.47 9.06
CA ALA A 243 10.65 1.25 8.70
C ALA A 243 11.32 0.62 7.48
N SER A 244 11.38 -0.71 7.44
CA SER A 244 12.05 -1.47 6.39
C SER A 244 11.07 -2.39 5.68
N LEU A 245 11.10 -2.38 4.34
CA LEU A 245 10.50 -3.37 3.46
C LEU A 245 11.63 -4.04 2.65
N ASN A 246 11.62 -5.37 2.47
CA ASN A 246 12.66 -6.04 1.69
C ASN A 246 12.13 -7.17 0.79
N THR A 247 13.03 -7.72 -0.03
CA THR A 247 12.77 -8.74 -1.06
C THR A 247 12.44 -10.13 -0.50
N GLN A 248 13.08 -10.54 0.60
CA GLN A 248 13.09 -11.94 1.07
C GLN A 248 12.35 -12.18 2.39
N ASN A 249 12.43 -11.25 3.33
CA ASN A 249 11.92 -11.35 4.69
C ASN A 249 10.97 -10.20 5.04
N ASN A 250 10.11 -10.47 6.02
CA ASN A 250 9.20 -9.48 6.59
C ASN A 250 9.74 -8.96 7.93
N ASP A 251 10.79 -8.14 7.91
CA ASP A 251 11.33 -7.51 9.13
C ASP A 251 11.07 -5.99 9.14
N LEU A 252 10.19 -5.53 10.04
CA LEU A 252 10.20 -4.14 10.51
C LEU A 252 11.31 -4.02 11.55
N LEU A 253 12.48 -3.60 11.09
CA LEU A 253 13.60 -3.30 11.97
C LEU A 253 13.51 -1.84 12.42
N LEU A 254 13.01 -1.65 13.64
CA LEU A 254 13.02 -0.36 14.33
C LEU A 254 14.40 -0.19 15.00
N PHE A 255 15.33 0.49 14.36
CA PHE A 255 16.59 0.89 15.00
C PHE A 255 16.58 2.39 15.32
N GLY A 256 17.22 2.75 16.44
CA GLY A 256 17.45 4.14 16.85
C GLY A 256 18.88 4.60 16.55
N ASP A 257 19.06 5.91 16.48
CA ASP A 257 20.33 6.65 16.36
C ASP A 257 21.12 6.49 15.06
N ILE A 258 20.44 6.78 13.94
CA ILE A 258 21.06 6.84 12.60
C ILE A 258 20.99 8.25 12.00
N LEU A 259 21.28 9.28 12.80
CA LEU A 259 21.20 10.71 12.40
C LEU A 259 21.88 11.04 11.05
N LYS A 260 22.91 10.27 10.68
CA LYS A 260 23.67 10.44 9.44
C LYS A 260 23.26 9.48 8.31
N TYR A 261 22.33 8.57 8.52
CA TYR A 261 21.81 7.77 7.42
C TYR A 261 20.73 8.56 6.67
N GLY A 262 20.73 8.44 5.34
CA GLY A 262 19.74 9.03 4.45
C GLY A 262 18.69 8.00 4.03
N PHE A 263 17.41 8.31 4.23
CA PHE A 263 16.28 7.45 3.87
C PHE A 263 15.22 8.18 3.08
N SER A 264 14.40 7.42 2.34
CA SER A 264 13.15 7.95 1.80
C SER A 264 12.25 8.38 2.96
N VAL A 265 11.40 9.40 2.77
CA VAL A 265 10.45 9.85 3.79
C VAL A 265 9.03 9.78 3.24
N ARG A 266 8.10 9.32 4.10
CA ARG A 266 6.66 9.26 3.82
C ARG A 266 5.95 10.08 4.88
N CYS A 267 5.45 11.24 4.48
CA CYS A 267 4.74 12.10 5.41
C CYS A 267 3.35 11.55 5.70
N LEU A 268 2.90 11.82 6.92
CA LEU A 268 1.57 11.52 7.42
C LEU A 268 0.83 12.85 7.63
N LYS A 269 -0.46 12.88 7.30
CA LYS A 269 -1.29 14.06 7.56
C LYS A 269 -1.58 14.22 9.05
N ASP A 270 -1.52 15.45 9.53
CA ASP A 270 -1.75 15.81 10.94
C ASP A 270 -3.18 15.54 11.43
#